data_AF-A0AAV2FNT6-F1
#
_entry.id   AF-A0AAV2FNT6-F1
#
_cell.length_a   1.000
_cell.length_b   1.000
_cell.length_c   1.000
_cell.angle_alpha   90.00
_cell.angle_beta   90.00
_cell.angle_gamma   90.00
#
_symmetry.space_group_name_H-M   'P 1'
#
loop_
_entity.id
_entity.type
_entity.pdbx_description
1 polymer ?
#
loop_
_entity_poly.entity_id
_entity_poly.type
_entity_poly.pdbx_seq_one_letter_code
_entity_poly.pdbx_strand_id
1 'polypeptide(L)' 'MEKSARRISAAAAAPLLLLFLLCSLHSAFADHDYGQVLSKSILFFEAQRSGFLPHNQRVTWRGSRR' A
#
# COMPACT_ATOMS: atom_id res chain seq x y z
N MET A 1 -28.46 17.50 42.95
CA MET A 1 -27.43 17.85 41.94
C MET A 1 -26.22 16.96 42.16
N GLU A 2 -26.19 15.77 41.55
CA GLU A 2 -24.97 14.97 41.58
C GLU A 2 -24.87 14.26 40.24
N LYS A 3 -24.12 14.88 39.32
CA LYS A 3 -23.81 14.29 38.03
C LYS A 3 -22.92 13.09 38.29
N SER A 4 -23.51 11.90 38.32
CA SER A 4 -22.80 10.62 38.26
C SER A 4 -22.16 10.49 36.87
N ALA A 5 -21.06 11.20 36.67
CA ALA A 5 -20.18 11.03 35.53
C ALA A 5 -19.46 9.71 35.76
N ARG A 6 -19.97 8.63 35.16
CA ARG A 6 -19.29 7.34 35.06
C ARG A 6 -17.90 7.59 34.49
N ARG A 7 -16.89 7.64 35.36
CA ARG A 7 -15.49 7.76 34.98
C ARG A 7 -15.16 6.49 34.22
N ILE A 8 -15.07 6.58 32.90
CA ILE A 8 -14.63 5.46 32.07
C ILE A 8 -13.20 5.18 32.54
N SER A 9 -13.03 4.09 33.28
CA SER A 9 -11.73 3.72 33.82
C SER A 9 -10.79 3.41 32.65
N ALA A 10 -9.66 4.10 32.55
CA ALA A 10 -8.69 3.93 31.45
C ALA A 10 -8.25 2.46 31.25
N ALA A 11 -8.37 1.64 32.30
CA ALA A 11 -8.13 0.20 32.27
C ALA A 11 -9.04 -0.58 31.30
N ALA A 12 -10.27 -0.12 31.03
CA ALA A 12 -11.19 -0.78 30.10
C ALA A 12 -10.86 -0.52 28.61
N ALA A 13 -10.10 0.54 28.32
CA ALA A 13 -9.69 0.91 26.96
C ALA A 13 -8.38 0.21 26.52
N ALA A 14 -7.55 -0.23 27.47
CA ALA A 14 -6.28 -0.91 27.20
C ALA A 14 -6.40 -2.19 26.33
N PRO A 15 -7.34 -3.14 26.57
CA PRO A 15 -7.46 -4.33 25.73
C PRO A 15 -7.97 -4.02 24.32
N LEU A 16 -8.81 -3.00 24.17
CA LEU A 16 -9.30 -2.53 22.87
C LEU A 16 -8.19 -1.86 22.06
N LEU A 17 -7.36 -1.06 22.72
CA LEU A 17 -6.20 -0.42 22.11
C LEU A 17 -5.13 -1.45 21.73
N LEU A 18 -4.91 -2.47 22.57
CA LEU A 18 -4.02 -3.59 22.24
C LEU A 18 -4.53 -4.40 21.04
N LEU A 19 -5.83 -4.73 21.00
CA LEU A 19 -6.43 -5.42 19.86
C LEU A 19 -6.31 -4.60 18.58
N PHE A 20 -6.55 -3.29 18.66
CA PHE A 20 -6.38 -2.38 17.53
C PHE A 20 -4.94 -2.39 17.00
N LEU A 21 -3.94 -2.29 17.88
CA LEU A 21 -2.52 -2.36 17.50
C LEU A 21 -2.15 -3.69 16.86
N LEU A 22 -2.63 -4.81 17.42
CA LEU A 22 -2.38 -6.15 16.87
C LEU A 22 -3.00 -6.33 15.48
N CYS A 23 -4.21 -5.82 15.27
CA CYS A 23 -4.86 -5.82 13.95
C CYS A 23 -4.11 -4.95 12.94
N SER A 24 -3.65 -3.75 13.34
CA SER A 24 -2.85 -2.88 12.46
C SER A 24 -1.52 -3.49 12.06
N LEU A 25 -0.85 -4.18 13.00
CA LEU A 25 0.40 -4.90 12.73
C LEU A 25 0.18 -6.05 11.73
N HIS A 26 -0.89 -6.83 11.89
CA HIS A 26 -1.21 -7.91 10.96
C HIS A 26 -1.36 -7.43 9.51
N SER A 27 -1.99 -6.27 9.31
CA SER A 27 -2.13 -5.66 7.98
C SER A 27 -0.82 -5.15 7.37
N ALA A 28 0.19 -4.85 8.19
CA ALA A 28 1.50 -4.40 7.73
C ALA A 28 2.37 -5.56 7.19
N PHE A 29 2.09 -6.79 7.61
CA PHE A 29 2.73 -8.00 7.12
C PHE A 29 1.88 -8.69 6.05
N ALA A 30 1.26 -7.91 5.17
CA ALA A 30 0.69 -8.48 3.96
C ALA A 30 1.83 -9.00 3.07
N ASP A 31 1.70 -10.24 2.59
CA ASP A 31 2.67 -10.83 1.66
C ASP A 31 2.63 -10.04 0.35
N HIS A 32 3.56 -9.10 0.21
CA HIS A 32 3.68 -8.29 -0.98
C HIS A 32 4.57 -9.04 -1.97
N ASP A 33 4.01 -9.36 -3.14
CA ASP A 33 4.78 -9.90 -4.26
C ASP A 33 5.73 -8.81 -4.81
N TYR A 34 6.92 -8.75 -4.21
CA TYR A 34 7.98 -7.82 -4.61
C TYR A 34 8.41 -8.05 -6.06
N GLY A 35 8.25 -9.27 -6.61
CA GLY A 35 8.51 -9.56 -8.01
C GLY A 35 7.56 -8.79 -8.94
N GLN A 36 6.27 -8.78 -8.62
CA GLN A 36 5.28 -7.96 -9.32
C GLN A 36 5.53 -6.46 -9.15
N VAL A 37 5.86 -6.00 -7.93
CA VAL A 37 6.18 -4.59 -7.68
C VAL A 37 7.38 -4.16 -8.52
N LEU A 38 8.47 -4.93 -8.49
CA LEU A 38 9.68 -4.64 -9.26
C LEU A 38 9.40 -4.63 -10.77
N SER A 39 8.66 -5.63 -11.26
CA SER A 39 8.30 -5.72 -12.68
C SER A 39 7.50 -4.49 -13.14
N LYS A 40 6.55 -4.02 -12.32
CA LYS A 40 5.77 -2.80 -12.60
C LYS A 40 6.63 -1.54 -12.54
N SER A 41 7.55 -1.44 -11.59
CA SER A 41 8.49 -0.32 -11.48
C SER A 41 9.38 -0.22 -12.73
N ILE A 42 9.90 -1.34 -13.24
CA ILE A 42 10.68 -1.35 -14.49
C ILE A 42 9.79 -0.95 -15.68
N LEU A 43 8.56 -1.46 -15.76
CA LEU A 43 7.62 -1.13 -16.84
C LEU A 43 7.28 0.38 -16.88
N PHE A 44 7.21 1.05 -15.72
CA PHE A 44 7.01 2.50 -15.65
C PHE A 44 8.14 3.27 -16.35
N PHE A 45 9.40 2.92 -16.07
CA PHE A 45 10.56 3.55 -16.73
C PHE A 45 10.66 3.19 -18.21
N GLU A 46 10.34 1.95 -18.60
CA GLU A 46 10.26 1.56 -20.01
C GLU A 46 9.25 2.39 -20.78
N ALA A 47 8.10 2.69 -20.16
CA ALA A 47 7.12 3.57 -20.76
C ALA A 47 7.74 4.97 -20.99
N GLN A 48 8.49 5.52 -20.05
CA GLN A 48 9.04 6.88 -20.17
C GLN A 48 10.16 7.07 -21.20
N ARG A 49 10.63 6.01 -21.88
CA ARG A 49 11.66 6.13 -22.93
C ARG A 49 11.25 7.14 -24.00
N SER A 50 12.17 8.07 -24.28
CA SER A 50 12.06 9.04 -25.37
C SER A 50 12.73 8.50 -26.65
N GLY A 51 12.41 9.09 -27.80
CA GLY A 51 13.01 8.73 -29.08
C GLY A 51 12.34 7.55 -29.79
N PHE A 52 13.09 6.85 -30.64
CA PHE A 52 12.59 5.69 -31.38
C PHE A 52 12.45 4.50 -30.43
N LEU A 53 11.21 4.05 -30.21
CA LEU A 53 10.94 2.89 -29.38
C LEU A 53 11.27 1.61 -30.17
N PRO A 54 12.02 0.68 -29.59
CA PRO A 54 12.30 -0.59 -30.24
C PRO A 54 11.01 -1.41 -30.37
N HIS A 55 10.90 -2.18 -31.45
CA HIS A 55 9.70 -2.98 -31.77
C HIS A 55 9.35 -4.04 -30.72
N ASN A 56 10.31 -4.41 -29.86
CA ASN A 56 10.14 -5.41 -28.80
C ASN A 56 9.76 -4.80 -27.43
N GLN A 57 9.24 -3.57 -27.40
CA GLN A 57 8.82 -2.93 -26.15
C GLN A 57 7.50 -3.51 -25.62
N ARG A 58 7.45 -3.74 -24.30
CA ARG A 58 6.29 -4.31 -23.59
C ARG A 58 5.08 -3.35 -23.47
N VAL A 59 5.29 -2.06 -23.71
CA VAL A 59 4.30 -1.00 -23.54
C VAL A 59 3.55 -0.75 -24.86
N THR A 60 2.43 -1.44 -25.05
CA THR A 60 1.70 -1.50 -26.33
C THR A 60 0.93 -0.23 -26.71
N TRP A 61 0.57 0.60 -25.73
CA TRP A 61 -0.14 1.86 -25.98
C TRP A 61 0.78 2.97 -26.50
N ARG A 62 2.10 2.81 -26.38
CA ARG A 62 3.06 3.71 -27.04
C ARG A 62 3.35 3.16 -28.42
N GLY A 63 2.81 3.83 -29.44
CA GLY A 63 3.11 3.46 -30.83
C GLY A 63 4.61 3.56 -31.10
N SER A 64 5.19 2.51 -31.69
CA SER A 64 6.51 2.62 -32.32
C SER A 64 6.37 3.62 -33.47
N ARG A 65 6.99 4.79 -33.34
CA ARG A 65 6.98 5.79 -34.41
C ARG A 65 7.92 5.27 -35.51
N ARG A 66 7.34 4.75 -36.60
CA ARG A 66 8.09 4.48 -37.84
C ARG A 66 8.75 5.75 -38.35
#